data_AF-A0A838K6X7-F1
#
_entry.id   AF-A0A838K6X7-F1
#
_cell.length_a   1.000
_cell.length_b   1.000
_cell.length_c   1.000
_cell.angle_alpha   90.00
_cell.angle_beta   90.00
_cell.angle_gamma   90.00
#
_symmetry.space_group_name_H-M   'P 1'
#
loop_
_entity.id
_entity.type
_entity.pdbx_description
1 polymer ?
#
loop_
_entity_poly.entity_id
_entity_poly.type
_entity_poly.pdbx_seq_one_letter_code
_entity_poly.pdbx_strand_id
1 'polypeptide(L)'
;MRTTLGPVVARPGARRGERLMRQSWRVLTGFAAALGALALSPSAAAVDIDMRNVEGTPADDVLRGTSNDDRIWAGGGHNVVFGLAGSDRLVGGSGRDEIYGGRGNDSLRSGAGHDLLVPARGSDRVLAGPGRDVVRLGTDGAADQIDCGGGRDLVRLSSRRDSSDVLRGCERVVRAS
;
A
#
# COMPACT_ATOMS: atom_id res chain seq x y z
N MET A 1 83.03 2.91 -33.75
CA MET A 1 82.26 2.13 -32.77
C MET A 1 81.23 1.33 -33.56
N ARG A 2 81.31 0.00 -33.47
CA ARG A 2 80.53 -0.99 -34.23
C ARG A 2 79.18 -1.23 -33.56
N THR A 3 78.08 -1.14 -34.33
CA THR A 3 76.99 -2.12 -34.24
C THR A 3 76.21 -2.14 -35.56
N THR A 4 76.22 -3.31 -36.21
CA THR A 4 75.69 -3.60 -37.54
C THR A 4 74.21 -3.96 -37.49
N LEU A 5 73.39 -3.25 -38.28
CA LEU A 5 72.04 -3.63 -38.67
C LEU A 5 72.11 -4.72 -39.75
N GLY A 6 71.50 -5.89 -39.49
CA GLY A 6 71.29 -6.96 -40.47
C GLY A 6 69.83 -7.01 -40.97
N PRO A 7 69.55 -7.39 -42.22
CA PRO A 7 68.27 -7.12 -42.88
C PRO A 7 67.29 -8.30 -42.94
N VAL A 8 66.05 -7.91 -43.25
CA VAL A 8 64.84 -8.66 -43.66
C VAL A 8 65.09 -9.59 -44.86
N VAL A 9 64.47 -10.80 -44.89
CA VAL A 9 63.74 -11.42 -46.04
C VAL A 9 62.97 -12.68 -45.57
N ALA A 10 61.81 -12.93 -46.19
CA ALA A 10 60.75 -13.88 -45.86
C ALA A 10 60.74 -15.22 -46.65
N ARG A 11 59.75 -16.07 -46.32
CA ARG A 11 59.06 -17.19 -47.06
C ARG A 11 59.39 -18.62 -46.57
N PRO A 12 58.61 -19.67 -46.95
CA PRO A 12 57.14 -19.86 -46.93
C PRO A 12 56.76 -21.21 -46.25
N GLY A 13 55.48 -21.49 -46.01
CA GLY A 13 55.06 -22.84 -45.62
C GLY A 13 53.58 -22.97 -45.25
N ALA A 14 52.77 -23.38 -46.22
CA ALA A 14 51.33 -23.54 -46.07
C ALA A 14 50.96 -25.01 -45.76
N ARG A 15 49.80 -25.15 -45.11
CA ARG A 15 48.78 -26.23 -45.19
C ARG A 15 48.83 -27.41 -44.21
N ARG A 16 47.68 -27.48 -43.51
CA ARG A 16 46.75 -28.62 -43.33
C ARG A 16 47.17 -29.77 -42.40
N GLY A 17 46.27 -30.05 -41.45
CA GLY A 17 46.16 -31.37 -40.87
C GLY A 17 45.47 -31.35 -39.51
N GLU A 18 44.14 -31.24 -39.52
CA GLU A 18 43.29 -31.54 -38.37
C GLU A 18 43.63 -32.93 -37.80
N ARG A 19 43.82 -33.06 -36.49
CA ARG A 19 43.51 -34.31 -35.78
C ARG A 19 43.12 -34.07 -34.33
N LEU A 20 41.81 -34.23 -34.16
CA LEU A 20 41.02 -34.49 -32.99
C LEU A 20 41.75 -35.15 -31.80
N MET A 21 41.33 -34.68 -30.62
CA MET A 21 41.15 -35.43 -29.37
C MET A 21 42.38 -36.13 -28.78
N ARG A 22 42.72 -35.71 -27.56
CA ARG A 22 42.28 -36.44 -26.36
C ARG A 22 42.49 -35.58 -25.13
N GLN A 23 41.43 -35.44 -24.36
CA GLN A 23 41.47 -34.85 -23.04
C GLN A 23 42.29 -35.74 -22.11
N SER A 24 43.13 -35.12 -21.30
CA SER A 24 43.70 -35.75 -20.12
C SER A 24 43.60 -34.73 -18.99
N TRP A 25 42.47 -34.81 -18.28
CA TRP A 25 42.21 -34.04 -17.07
C TRP A 25 43.08 -34.64 -15.96
N ARG A 26 44.26 -34.06 -15.71
CA ARG A 26 45.00 -34.31 -14.46
C ARG A 26 44.49 -33.33 -13.42
N VAL A 27 43.94 -33.91 -12.35
CA VAL A 27 43.44 -33.23 -11.15
C VAL A 27 44.58 -32.44 -10.51
N LEU A 28 44.49 -31.12 -10.52
CA LEU A 28 45.26 -30.24 -9.65
C LEU A 28 44.29 -29.66 -8.62
N THR A 29 44.25 -30.31 -7.45
CA THR A 29 43.73 -29.74 -6.21
C THR A 29 44.64 -28.58 -5.80
N GLY A 30 44.12 -27.35 -5.90
CA GLY A 30 44.77 -26.15 -5.41
C GLY A 30 43.72 -25.07 -5.11
N PHE A 31 43.29 -25.02 -3.83
CA PHE A 31 42.67 -23.89 -3.14
C PHE A 31 41.80 -22.93 -3.97
N ALA A 32 40.55 -23.32 -4.22
CA ALA A 32 39.49 -22.35 -4.47
C ALA A 32 39.11 -21.71 -3.13
N ALA A 33 39.60 -20.49 -2.86
CA ALA A 33 39.06 -19.64 -1.83
C ALA A 33 37.62 -19.29 -2.21
N ALA A 34 36.67 -20.05 -1.67
CA ALA A 34 35.25 -19.79 -1.82
C ALA A 34 34.84 -18.58 -0.95
N LEU A 35 34.99 -17.37 -1.49
CA LEU A 35 34.11 -16.26 -1.10
C LEU A 35 32.96 -16.28 -2.10
N GLY A 36 31.97 -17.13 -1.83
CA GLY A 36 30.70 -17.10 -2.53
C GLY A 36 30.04 -15.76 -2.26
N ALA A 37 30.15 -14.84 -3.22
CA ALA A 37 29.30 -13.67 -3.27
C ALA A 37 27.86 -14.18 -3.47
N LEU A 38 27.16 -14.33 -2.36
CA LEU A 38 25.75 -14.63 -2.27
C LEU A 38 25.01 -13.45 -2.93
N ALA A 39 24.78 -13.54 -4.24
CA ALA A 39 23.84 -12.66 -4.90
C ALA A 39 22.47 -12.97 -4.30
N LEU A 40 22.07 -12.21 -3.28
CA LEU A 40 20.67 -12.09 -2.90
C LEU A 40 19.97 -11.60 -4.16
N SER A 41 19.26 -12.49 -4.84
CA SER A 41 18.13 -12.07 -5.66
C SER A 41 17.26 -11.20 -4.74
N PRO A 42 16.97 -9.92 -5.06
CA PRO A 42 15.84 -9.30 -4.41
C PRO A 42 14.63 -10.10 -4.90
N SER A 43 14.10 -10.95 -4.03
CA SER A 43 12.79 -11.55 -4.23
C SER A 43 11.76 -10.44 -4.09
N ALA A 44 11.67 -9.59 -5.11
CA ALA A 44 10.52 -8.74 -5.32
C ALA A 44 9.40 -9.65 -5.84
N ALA A 45 8.69 -10.31 -4.92
CA ALA A 45 7.44 -10.99 -5.22
C ALA A 45 6.68 -11.29 -3.91
N ALA A 46 5.78 -10.36 -3.59
CA ALA A 46 4.56 -10.47 -2.79
C ALA A 46 4.59 -11.41 -1.58
N VAL A 47 4.75 -10.80 -0.40
CA VAL A 47 4.16 -11.32 0.83
C VAL A 47 2.64 -11.15 0.70
N ASP A 48 1.92 -12.22 0.36
CA ASP A 48 0.48 -12.29 0.56
C ASP A 48 0.23 -12.89 1.96
N ILE A 49 -0.22 -12.06 2.91
CA ILE A 49 -0.61 -12.54 4.25
C ILE A 49 -1.91 -11.81 4.63
N ASP A 50 -2.99 -12.11 3.92
CA ASP A 50 -4.31 -11.46 4.07
C ASP A 50 -4.25 -9.94 3.81
N MET A 51 -4.98 -9.43 2.83
CA MET A 51 -5.19 -7.98 2.67
C MET A 51 -5.97 -7.33 3.83
N ARG A 52 -6.13 -8.03 4.96
CA ARG A 52 -6.69 -7.52 6.22
C ARG A 52 -5.93 -6.33 6.78
N ASN A 53 -4.71 -6.05 6.34
CA ASN A 53 -3.90 -4.94 6.84
C ASN A 53 -3.33 -4.16 5.64
N VAL A 54 -3.95 -3.01 5.32
CA VAL A 54 -3.49 -2.08 4.29
C VAL A 54 -2.89 -0.86 4.99
N GLU A 55 -1.63 -0.56 4.70
CA GLU A 55 -0.94 0.62 5.22
C GLU A 55 -0.58 1.54 4.06
N GLY A 56 -0.97 2.81 4.17
CA GLY A 56 -0.56 3.88 3.29
C GLY A 56 0.75 4.52 3.72
N THR A 57 1.04 5.66 3.12
CA THR A 57 2.27 6.40 3.27
C THR A 57 1.99 7.77 3.91
N PRO A 58 3.02 8.59 4.16
CA PRO A 58 2.80 9.99 4.53
C PRO A 58 2.28 10.88 3.38
N ALA A 59 2.18 10.36 2.16
CA ALA A 59 1.73 11.08 0.97
C ALA A 59 0.25 10.75 0.64
N ASP A 60 -0.28 11.36 -0.41
CA ASP A 60 -1.65 11.12 -0.85
C ASP A 60 -1.78 9.70 -1.44
N ASP A 61 -2.60 8.85 -0.81
CA ASP A 61 -2.81 7.47 -1.23
C ASP A 61 -4.27 7.16 -1.60
N VAL A 62 -4.45 6.16 -2.46
CA VAL A 62 -5.75 5.55 -2.73
C VAL A 62 -5.70 4.11 -2.24
N LEU A 63 -6.38 3.84 -1.13
CA LEU A 63 -6.38 2.56 -0.45
C LEU A 63 -7.72 1.87 -0.61
N ARG A 64 -7.67 0.55 -0.84
CA ARG A 64 -8.86 -0.26 -1.08
C ARG A 64 -8.73 -1.59 -0.39
N GLY A 65 -9.73 -1.91 0.43
CA GLY A 65 -9.94 -3.20 1.03
C GLY A 65 -10.54 -4.21 0.05
N THR A 66 -11.19 -5.21 0.62
CA THR A 66 -11.69 -6.42 0.01
C THR A 66 -13.14 -6.63 0.39
N SER A 67 -13.68 -7.83 0.19
CA SER A 67 -15.03 -8.18 0.65
C SER A 67 -15.03 -8.84 2.05
N ASN A 68 -13.90 -8.79 2.75
CA ASN A 68 -13.72 -9.36 4.09
C ASN A 68 -13.43 -8.22 5.08
N ASP A 69 -13.36 -8.57 6.36
CA ASP A 69 -12.99 -7.61 7.41
C ASP A 69 -11.55 -7.12 7.25
N ASP A 70 -11.39 -5.84 6.88
CA ASP A 70 -10.09 -5.24 6.62
C ASP A 70 -9.72 -4.18 7.67
N ARG A 71 -8.41 -3.91 7.77
CA ARG A 71 -7.84 -2.85 8.60
C ARG A 71 -6.98 -1.99 7.72
N ILE A 72 -7.35 -0.72 7.58
CA ILE A 72 -6.68 0.22 6.69
C ILE A 72 -6.18 1.40 7.51
N TRP A 73 -4.91 1.73 7.38
CA TRP A 73 -4.29 2.94 7.92
C TRP A 73 -3.69 3.76 6.79
N ALA A 74 -4.28 4.90 6.45
CA ALA A 74 -3.84 5.71 5.33
C ALA A 74 -2.59 6.53 5.63
N GLY A 75 -2.45 7.04 6.86
CA GLY A 75 -1.23 7.70 7.30
C GLY A 75 -1.32 9.21 7.17
N GLY A 76 -0.36 9.82 6.47
CA GLY A 76 -0.39 11.26 6.22
C GLY A 76 -1.03 11.57 4.87
N GLY A 77 -1.12 12.84 4.50
CA GLY A 77 -1.58 13.24 3.17
C GLY A 77 -3.10 13.24 3.00
N HIS A 78 -3.54 13.47 1.76
CA HIS A 78 -4.95 13.47 1.36
C HIS A 78 -5.33 12.12 0.78
N ASN A 79 -5.95 11.28 1.59
CA ASN A 79 -6.18 9.89 1.21
C ASN A 79 -7.61 9.63 0.76
N VAL A 80 -7.77 8.62 -0.08
CA VAL A 80 -9.08 8.04 -0.42
C VAL A 80 -9.08 6.57 0.01
N VAL A 81 -9.93 6.22 0.96
CA VAL A 81 -9.99 4.89 1.57
C VAL A 81 -11.33 4.23 1.30
N PHE A 82 -11.32 3.01 0.79
CA PHE A 82 -12.51 2.20 0.55
C PHE A 82 -12.44 0.88 1.32
N GLY A 83 -13.33 0.65 2.29
CA GLY A 83 -13.47 -0.65 2.99
C GLY A 83 -14.14 -1.71 2.13
N LEU A 84 -15.24 -1.33 1.45
CA LEU A 84 -16.09 -2.14 0.58
C LEU A 84 -17.11 -3.00 1.32
N ALA A 85 -16.81 -4.25 1.64
CA ALA A 85 -17.75 -5.12 2.33
C ALA A 85 -17.00 -5.90 3.40
N GLY A 86 -17.61 -6.10 4.55
CA GLY A 86 -16.92 -6.63 5.72
C GLY A 86 -17.18 -5.74 6.92
N SER A 87 -16.64 -6.10 8.07
CA SER A 87 -16.59 -5.21 9.24
C SER A 87 -15.20 -4.59 9.31
N ASP A 88 -15.07 -3.43 8.69
CA ASP A 88 -13.76 -2.83 8.42
C ASP A 88 -13.31 -1.90 9.54
N ARG A 89 -12.00 -1.68 9.65
CA ARG A 89 -11.39 -0.69 10.52
C ARG A 89 -10.55 0.26 9.70
N LEU A 90 -11.08 1.44 9.42
CA LEU A 90 -10.49 2.42 8.52
C LEU A 90 -9.95 3.63 9.31
N VAL A 91 -8.70 3.99 9.09
CA VAL A 91 -8.03 5.12 9.74
C VAL A 91 -7.41 6.02 8.68
N GLY A 92 -7.83 7.28 8.59
CA GLY A 92 -7.27 8.28 7.65
C GLY A 92 -5.90 8.77 8.12
N GLY A 93 -5.84 9.39 9.28
CA GLY A 93 -4.62 9.90 9.89
C GLY A 93 -4.60 11.42 9.87
N SER A 94 -3.68 12.05 9.13
CA SER A 94 -3.61 13.51 9.05
C SER A 94 -3.74 13.98 7.61
N GLY A 95 -4.54 15.00 7.39
CA GLY A 95 -4.76 15.58 6.08
C GLY A 95 -6.25 15.72 5.83
N ARG A 96 -6.65 15.82 4.57
CA ARG A 96 -8.07 15.83 4.21
C ARG A 96 -8.36 14.52 3.50
N ASP A 97 -8.97 13.62 4.24
CA ASP A 97 -9.22 12.24 3.83
C ASP A 97 -10.68 12.05 3.40
N GLU A 98 -10.89 11.12 2.46
CA GLU A 98 -12.20 10.61 2.09
C GLU A 98 -12.28 9.13 2.44
N ILE A 99 -13.11 8.78 3.42
CA ILE A 99 -13.21 7.40 3.94
C ILE A 99 -14.60 6.86 3.68
N TYR A 100 -14.65 5.75 2.95
CA TYR A 100 -15.87 5.03 2.58
C TYR A 100 -15.85 3.65 3.26
N GLY A 101 -16.75 3.41 4.22
CA GLY A 101 -16.90 2.12 4.93
C GLY A 101 -17.41 1.05 3.97
N GLY A 102 -18.68 1.17 3.60
CA GLY A 102 -19.28 0.34 2.56
C GLY A 102 -20.44 -0.48 3.11
N ARG A 103 -20.33 -1.80 3.11
CA ARG A 103 -21.34 -2.70 3.66
C ARG A 103 -20.77 -3.47 4.84
N GLY A 104 -21.46 -3.39 5.96
CA GLY A 104 -21.11 -4.14 7.16
C GLY A 104 -20.87 -3.17 8.31
N ASN A 105 -20.43 -3.68 9.46
CA ASN A 105 -20.33 -2.83 10.65
C ASN A 105 -18.90 -2.30 10.76
N ASP A 106 -18.70 -1.09 10.28
CA ASP A 106 -17.40 -0.50 10.09
C ASP A 106 -16.99 0.43 11.25
N SER A 107 -15.69 0.56 11.47
CA SER A 107 -15.09 1.48 12.41
C SER A 107 -14.22 2.47 11.65
N LEU A 108 -14.72 3.69 11.46
CA LEU A 108 -14.05 4.75 10.72
C LEU A 108 -13.45 5.77 11.69
N ARG A 109 -12.19 6.15 11.45
CA ARG A 109 -11.52 7.24 12.15
C ARG A 109 -10.75 8.11 11.17
N SER A 110 -11.20 9.33 10.88
CA SER A 110 -10.47 10.16 9.91
C SER A 110 -9.23 10.81 10.50
N GLY A 111 -9.27 11.25 11.75
CA GLY A 111 -8.11 11.83 12.41
C GLY A 111 -8.11 13.34 12.30
N ALA A 112 -6.97 13.96 11.98
CA ALA A 112 -6.87 15.41 11.96
C ALA A 112 -7.04 15.98 10.55
N GLY A 113 -7.94 16.95 10.40
CA GLY A 113 -8.05 17.75 9.19
C GLY A 113 -9.48 18.08 8.78
N HIS A 114 -9.82 17.91 7.51
CA HIS A 114 -11.14 18.30 6.99
C HIS A 114 -11.72 17.18 6.17
N ASP A 115 -12.31 16.22 6.84
CA ASP A 115 -12.51 14.90 6.29
C ASP A 115 -13.94 14.67 5.80
N LEU A 116 -14.08 13.72 4.89
CA LEU A 116 -15.35 13.19 4.43
C LEU A 116 -15.47 11.73 4.87
N LEU A 117 -16.45 11.43 5.72
CA LEU A 117 -16.71 10.08 6.19
C LEU A 117 -18.06 9.60 5.65
N VAL A 118 -18.05 8.46 4.97
CA VAL A 118 -19.23 7.79 4.42
C VAL A 118 -19.25 6.35 4.92
N PRO A 119 -19.76 6.09 6.14
CA PRO A 119 -19.89 4.73 6.68
C PRO A 119 -20.75 3.82 5.77
N ALA A 120 -21.79 4.39 5.15
CA ALA A 120 -22.73 3.73 4.25
C ALA A 120 -23.72 2.78 4.95
N ARG A 121 -23.62 1.45 4.79
CA ARG A 121 -24.61 0.51 5.32
C ARG A 121 -24.03 -0.34 6.43
N GLY A 122 -24.81 -0.54 7.47
CA GLY A 122 -24.46 -1.30 8.67
C GLY A 122 -24.46 -0.41 9.90
N SER A 123 -24.23 -1.01 11.06
CA SER A 123 -24.17 -0.29 12.33
C SER A 123 -22.74 0.17 12.57
N ASP A 124 -22.47 1.42 12.23
CA ASP A 124 -21.12 1.93 12.09
C ASP A 124 -20.66 2.73 13.32
N ARG A 125 -19.34 2.78 13.51
CA ARG A 125 -18.69 3.63 14.51
C ARG A 125 -17.78 4.63 13.83
N VAL A 126 -18.11 5.90 13.93
CA VAL A 126 -17.40 6.99 13.27
C VAL A 126 -16.78 7.90 14.32
N LEU A 127 -15.48 8.15 14.19
CA LEU A 127 -14.75 9.17 14.94
C LEU A 127 -14.11 10.13 13.94
N ALA A 128 -14.68 11.31 13.73
CA ALA A 128 -14.11 12.26 12.78
C ALA A 128 -12.78 12.81 13.32
N GLY A 129 -12.79 13.44 14.50
CA GLY A 129 -11.58 13.91 15.17
C GLY A 129 -11.53 15.43 15.17
N PRO A 130 -10.35 16.06 15.26
CA PRO A 130 -10.26 17.52 15.16
C PRO A 130 -10.39 17.96 13.70
N GLY A 131 -11.34 18.85 13.41
CA GLY A 131 -11.54 19.22 12.04
C GLY A 131 -12.77 20.04 11.69
N ARG A 132 -13.06 20.05 10.40
CA ARG A 132 -14.33 20.52 9.85
C ARG A 132 -14.83 19.41 8.99
N ASP A 133 -15.45 18.44 9.63
CA ASP A 133 -15.68 17.15 9.03
C ASP A 133 -17.10 17.02 8.50
N VAL A 134 -17.27 16.20 7.48
CA VAL A 134 -18.57 15.90 6.89
C VAL A 134 -18.83 14.41 7.00
N VAL A 135 -19.81 14.02 7.79
CA VAL A 135 -20.26 12.63 7.90
C VAL A 135 -21.54 12.44 7.10
N ARG A 136 -21.59 11.48 6.17
CA ARG A 136 -22.79 11.15 5.39
C ARG A 136 -23.28 9.76 5.76
N LEU A 137 -24.41 9.70 6.45
CA LEU A 137 -25.03 8.43 6.83
C LEU A 137 -25.82 7.81 5.67
N GLY A 138 -25.92 6.48 5.71
CA GLY A 138 -26.75 5.69 4.80
C GLY A 138 -28.25 5.86 5.02
N THR A 139 -29.02 4.98 4.40
CA THR A 139 -30.50 4.97 4.44
C THR A 139 -31.06 3.62 4.87
N ASP A 140 -30.24 2.74 5.41
CA ASP A 140 -30.62 1.38 5.79
C ASP A 140 -31.20 1.28 7.21
N GLY A 141 -31.13 2.38 7.97
CA GLY A 141 -31.69 2.50 9.31
C GLY A 141 -31.04 1.62 10.36
N ALA A 142 -29.78 1.25 10.09
CA ALA A 142 -28.90 0.65 11.07
C ALA A 142 -28.55 1.66 12.17
N ALA A 143 -28.03 1.16 13.30
CA ALA A 143 -27.74 1.99 14.45
C ALA A 143 -26.30 2.53 14.40
N ASP A 144 -26.13 3.81 14.10
CA ASP A 144 -24.80 4.41 13.97
C ASP A 144 -24.36 5.14 15.25
N GLN A 145 -23.07 5.06 15.55
CA GLN A 145 -22.43 5.83 16.61
C GLN A 145 -21.41 6.79 16.00
N ILE A 146 -21.74 8.08 15.98
CA ILE A 146 -20.87 9.11 15.44
C ILE A 146 -20.40 10.03 16.55
N ASP A 147 -19.09 10.11 16.70
CA ASP A 147 -18.41 11.14 17.45
C ASP A 147 -17.71 12.07 16.44
N CYS A 148 -18.23 13.28 16.31
CA CYS A 148 -17.64 14.27 15.44
C CYS A 148 -16.32 14.83 16.00
N GLY A 149 -16.00 14.57 17.27
CA GLY A 149 -14.77 15.09 17.86
C GLY A 149 -14.83 16.60 18.07
N GLY A 150 -13.77 17.29 17.67
CA GLY A 150 -13.60 18.72 17.92
C GLY A 150 -13.64 19.54 16.65
N GLY A 151 -14.29 20.69 16.69
CA GLY A 151 -14.34 21.59 15.54
C GLY A 151 -15.76 21.77 15.03
N ARG A 152 -15.88 21.99 13.72
CA ARG A 152 -17.14 22.46 13.10
C ARG A 152 -17.75 21.42 12.18
N ASP A 153 -18.42 20.44 12.76
CA ASP A 153 -18.75 19.24 12.00
C ASP A 153 -20.18 19.23 11.47
N LEU A 154 -20.33 18.63 10.29
CA LEU A 154 -21.58 18.52 9.57
C LEU A 154 -21.95 17.05 9.36
N VAL A 155 -23.00 16.59 10.02
CA VAL A 155 -23.62 15.30 9.72
C VAL A 155 -24.76 15.50 8.73
N ARG A 156 -24.67 14.86 7.56
CA ARG A 156 -25.74 14.78 6.57
C ARG A 156 -26.44 13.45 6.67
N LEU A 157 -27.74 13.51 6.93
CA LEU A 157 -28.61 12.36 6.98
C LEU A 157 -29.29 12.18 5.62
N SER A 158 -29.15 10.99 5.03
CA SER A 158 -29.79 10.65 3.76
C SER A 158 -31.28 10.31 3.94
N SER A 159 -31.72 10.04 5.17
CA SER A 159 -33.11 9.77 5.57
C SER A 159 -33.47 10.50 6.88
N ARG A 160 -34.65 10.21 7.47
CA ARG A 160 -34.94 10.63 8.84
C ARG A 160 -33.88 10.00 9.75
N ARG A 161 -33.38 10.78 10.73
CA ARG A 161 -32.53 10.24 11.79
C ARG A 161 -33.28 9.08 12.43
N ASP A 162 -32.72 7.88 12.33
CA ASP A 162 -33.33 6.75 13.00
C ASP A 162 -33.08 6.93 14.50
N SER A 163 -34.08 6.61 15.31
CA SER A 163 -34.00 6.81 16.77
C SER A 163 -32.88 5.99 17.42
N SER A 164 -32.27 5.09 16.66
CA SER A 164 -31.11 4.27 16.99
C SER A 164 -29.77 5.02 16.90
N ASP A 165 -29.68 6.11 16.13
CA ASP A 165 -28.40 6.78 15.88
C ASP A 165 -27.97 7.64 17.06
N VAL A 166 -26.71 7.53 17.46
CA VAL A 166 -26.10 8.31 18.54
C VAL A 166 -25.07 9.26 17.94
N LEU A 167 -25.36 10.57 17.97
CA LEU A 167 -24.45 11.62 17.53
C LEU A 167 -23.90 12.38 18.73
N ARG A 168 -22.58 12.57 18.80
CA ARG A 168 -21.86 13.29 19.86
C ARG A 168 -20.87 14.27 19.25
N GLY A 169 -20.67 15.42 19.89
CA GLY A 169 -19.71 16.43 19.46
C GLY A 169 -20.06 17.20 18.17
N CYS A 170 -21.11 16.79 17.44
CA CYS A 170 -21.44 17.38 16.14
C CYS A 170 -22.12 18.75 16.25
N GLU A 171 -21.58 19.76 15.57
CA GLU A 171 -22.15 21.13 15.56
C GLU A 171 -23.46 21.20 14.77
N ARG A 172 -23.49 20.60 13.56
CA ARG A 172 -24.62 20.75 12.64
C ARG A 172 -25.08 19.40 12.09
N VAL A 173 -26.38 19.15 12.14
CA VAL A 173 -27.02 18.00 11.50
C VAL A 173 -28.00 18.49 10.45
N VAL A 174 -27.75 18.17 9.19
CA VAL A 174 -28.58 18.56 8.03
C VAL A 174 -29.26 17.32 7.45
N ARG A 175 -30.53 17.45 7.12
CA ARG A 175 -31.31 16.41 6.44
C ARG A 175 -31.30 16.67 4.95
N ALA A 176 -31.16 15.60 4.15
CA ALA A 176 -31.53 15.68 2.74
C ALA A 176 -33.03 16.04 2.65
N SER A 177 -33.33 17.04 1.82
CA SER A 177 -34.70 17.57 1.60
C SER A 177 -35.54 16.61 0.78
#